data_AF-A0A7Y3AIY8-F1
#
_entry.id   AF-A0A7Y3AIY8-F1
#
_cell.length_a   1.000
_cell.length_b   1.000
_cell.length_c   1.000
_cell.angle_alpha   90.00
_cell.angle_beta   90.00
_cell.angle_gamma   90.00
#
_symmetry.space_group_name_H-M   'P 1'
#
loop_
_entity.id
_entity.type
_entity.pdbx_description
1 polymer ?
#
loop_
_entity_poly.entity_id
_entity_poly.type
_entity_poly.pdbx_seq_one_letter_code
_entity_poly.pdbx_strand_id
1 'polypeptide(L)'
;MDIWKWTRNLPIRSRLLYGYLMVFLLVVFIGNTIIYYYFLTTISRSTKLELSNNTLSIRTTIEAAAKASLTNQLRIVAERNLEIVTSIYKEDLKEKEAKERAAKILTSQSIGQSGFLYVVNSLGNVQVHSDAQLIGKIIPDQDVIFERRQRKFGYLEYKKYDQDESVPRIKALYMTYFGPWDWIISATIDKSELSNFLDINGLRRAILANQTGKTGTPFVIDSKGNLVIHSRREGQNVSNELESDRKNLISEMITNQSGRMLISWQSPGEHDAEDLLIYYDYIPE
;
A
#
# COMPACT_ATOMS: atom_id res chain seq x y z
N MET A 1 -46.19 15.43 -48.23
CA MET A 1 -46.17 14.21 -49.06
C MET A 1 -47.06 13.19 -48.37
N ASP A 2 -48.29 12.96 -48.85
CA ASP A 2 -49.28 12.09 -48.20
C ASP A 2 -48.87 10.62 -48.34
N ILE A 3 -48.04 10.13 -47.42
CA ILE A 3 -47.57 8.73 -47.33
C ILE A 3 -48.76 7.74 -47.37
N TRP A 4 -49.90 8.17 -46.85
CA TRP A 4 -51.14 7.38 -46.83
C TRP A 4 -51.80 7.22 -48.21
N LYS A 5 -51.73 8.24 -49.08
CA LYS A 5 -52.23 8.14 -50.47
C LYS A 5 -51.27 7.34 -51.36
N TRP A 6 -49.97 7.49 -51.12
CA TRP A 6 -48.93 6.75 -51.85
C TRP A 6 -48.98 5.24 -51.58
N THR A 7 -49.19 4.85 -50.33
CA THR A 7 -49.28 3.43 -49.95
C THR A 7 -50.54 2.72 -50.45
N ARG A 8 -51.68 3.42 -50.63
CA ARG A 8 -52.93 2.82 -51.15
C ARG A 8 -52.90 2.49 -52.64
N ASN A 9 -52.12 3.22 -53.44
CA ASN A 9 -52.05 3.06 -54.90
C ASN A 9 -51.06 1.97 -55.36
N LEU A 10 -50.32 1.36 -54.43
CA LEU A 10 -49.37 0.29 -54.74
C LEU A 10 -50.08 -1.07 -54.92
N PRO A 11 -49.59 -1.94 -55.82
CA PRO A 11 -50.08 -3.31 -55.94
C PRO A 11 -49.90 -4.07 -54.61
N ILE A 12 -50.81 -5.01 -54.34
CA ILE A 12 -50.91 -5.71 -53.03
C ILE A 12 -49.58 -6.37 -52.63
N ARG A 13 -48.84 -6.94 -53.59
CA ARG A 13 -47.52 -7.56 -53.36
C ARG A 13 -46.49 -6.57 -52.80
N SER A 14 -46.44 -5.36 -53.34
CA SER A 14 -45.51 -4.32 -52.87
C SER A 14 -45.88 -3.80 -51.49
N ARG A 15 -47.18 -3.66 -51.18
CA ARG A 15 -47.65 -3.28 -49.84
C ARG A 15 -47.23 -4.30 -48.78
N LEU A 16 -47.40 -5.60 -49.06
CA LEU A 16 -46.95 -6.67 -48.17
C LEU A 16 -45.42 -6.64 -48.00
N LEU A 17 -44.68 -6.49 -49.10
CA LEU A 17 -43.21 -6.43 -49.06
C LEU A 17 -42.71 -5.25 -48.21
N TYR A 18 -43.23 -4.03 -48.41
CA TYR A 18 -42.83 -2.87 -47.61
C TYR A 18 -43.26 -2.99 -46.14
N GLY A 19 -44.41 -3.60 -45.87
CA GLY A 19 -44.86 -3.87 -44.49
C GLY A 19 -43.91 -4.82 -43.76
N TYR A 20 -43.58 -5.97 -44.37
CA TYR A 20 -42.64 -6.93 -43.78
C TYR A 20 -41.23 -6.36 -43.67
N LEU A 21 -40.76 -5.60 -44.66
CA LEU A 21 -39.46 -4.94 -44.61
C LEU A 21 -39.39 -3.90 -43.48
N MET A 22 -40.45 -3.11 -43.29
CA MET A 22 -40.52 -2.13 -42.20
C MET A 22 -40.48 -2.81 -40.83
N VAL A 23 -41.25 -3.88 -40.64
CA VAL A 23 -41.23 -4.67 -39.39
C VAL A 23 -39.86 -5.29 -39.16
N PHE A 24 -39.23 -5.85 -40.20
CA PHE A 24 -37.88 -6.40 -40.12
C PHE A 24 -36.85 -5.35 -39.70
N LEU A 25 -36.86 -4.17 -40.33
CA LEU A 25 -35.97 -3.06 -39.99
C LEU A 25 -36.19 -2.57 -38.55
N LEU A 26 -37.45 -2.50 -38.09
CA LEU A 26 -37.76 -2.15 -36.70
C LEU A 26 -37.20 -3.16 -35.70
N VAL A 27 -37.35 -4.46 -35.98
CA VAL A 27 -36.80 -5.52 -35.11
C VAL A 27 -35.26 -5.44 -35.06
N VAL A 28 -34.61 -5.24 -36.21
CA VAL A 28 -33.16 -5.08 -36.28
C VAL A 28 -32.72 -3.83 -35.52
N PHE A 29 -33.41 -2.71 -35.66
CA PHE A 29 -33.09 -1.46 -34.97
C PHE A 29 -33.23 -1.58 -33.45
N ILE A 30 -34.33 -2.17 -32.97
CA ILE A 30 -34.56 -2.41 -31.54
C ILE A 30 -33.51 -3.38 -30.98
N GLY A 31 -33.25 -4.49 -31.69
CA GLY A 31 -32.24 -5.46 -31.29
C GLY A 31 -30.84 -4.85 -31.17
N ASN A 32 -30.42 -4.08 -32.18
CA ASN A 32 -29.12 -3.39 -32.14
C ASN A 32 -29.05 -2.34 -31.02
N THR A 33 -30.12 -1.61 -30.77
CA THR A 33 -30.17 -0.62 -29.68
C THR A 33 -30.02 -1.30 -28.30
N ILE A 34 -30.71 -2.43 -28.09
CA ILE A 34 -30.59 -3.21 -26.85
C ILE A 34 -29.17 -3.75 -26.71
N ILE A 35 -28.59 -4.37 -27.75
CA ILE A 35 -27.22 -4.89 -27.73
C ILE A 35 -26.22 -3.78 -27.44
N TYR A 36 -26.34 -2.64 -28.10
CA TYR A 36 -25.48 -1.47 -27.89
C TYR A 36 -25.54 -0.97 -26.45
N TYR A 37 -26.75 -0.87 -25.88
CA TYR A 37 -26.94 -0.47 -24.48
C TYR A 37 -26.30 -1.48 -23.51
N TYR A 38 -26.50 -2.78 -23.72
CA TYR A 38 -25.86 -3.83 -22.92
C TYR A 38 -24.33 -3.83 -23.06
N PHE A 39 -23.82 -3.54 -24.25
CA PHE A 39 -22.39 -3.48 -24.52
C PHE A 39 -21.73 -2.32 -23.77
N LEU A 40 -22.28 -1.11 -23.88
CA LEU A 40 -21.76 0.07 -23.19
C LEU A 40 -21.81 -0.06 -21.66
N THR A 41 -22.91 -0.59 -21.13
CA THR A 41 -23.09 -0.76 -19.69
C THR A 41 -22.15 -1.83 -19.12
N THR A 42 -21.99 -2.96 -19.82
CA THR A 42 -21.08 -4.04 -19.41
C THR A 42 -19.63 -3.59 -19.43
N ILE A 43 -19.17 -2.93 -20.51
CA ILE A 43 -17.79 -2.45 -20.61
C ILE A 43 -17.49 -1.40 -19.54
N SER A 44 -18.39 -0.44 -19.35
CA SER A 44 -18.22 0.58 -18.32
C SER A 44 -18.11 -0.04 -16.92
N ARG A 45 -18.88 -1.10 -16.65
CA ARG A 45 -18.84 -1.81 -15.37
C ARG A 45 -17.56 -2.63 -15.23
N SER A 46 -17.14 -3.36 -16.26
CA SER A 46 -15.92 -4.16 -16.21
C SER A 46 -14.68 -3.29 -16.03
N THR A 47 -14.56 -2.18 -16.77
CA THR A 47 -13.42 -1.25 -16.62
C THR A 47 -13.37 -0.65 -15.21
N LYS A 48 -14.52 -0.29 -14.63
CA LYS A 48 -14.58 0.23 -13.26
C LYS A 48 -14.16 -0.81 -12.21
N LEU A 49 -14.55 -2.06 -12.40
CA LEU A 49 -14.14 -3.16 -11.52
C LEU A 49 -12.66 -3.47 -11.67
N GLU A 50 -12.14 -3.47 -12.90
CA GLU A 50 -10.73 -3.68 -13.20
C GLU A 50 -9.85 -2.60 -12.58
N LEU A 51 -10.20 -1.32 -12.76
CA LEU A 51 -9.51 -0.19 -12.12
C LEU A 51 -9.49 -0.33 -10.59
N SER A 52 -10.66 -0.61 -9.99
CA SER A 52 -10.75 -0.79 -8.53
C SER A 52 -9.89 -1.96 -8.02
N ASN A 53 -9.92 -3.10 -8.71
CA ASN A 53 -9.13 -4.27 -8.32
C ASN A 53 -7.63 -4.04 -8.52
N ASN A 54 -7.24 -3.36 -9.60
CA ASN A 54 -5.85 -3.02 -9.86
C ASN A 54 -5.31 -2.02 -8.83
N THR A 55 -6.08 -0.99 -8.48
CA THR A 55 -5.69 -0.06 -7.41
C THR A 55 -5.50 -0.78 -6.08
N LEU A 56 -6.42 -1.68 -5.71
CA LEU A 56 -6.30 -2.50 -4.50
C LEU A 56 -5.08 -3.43 -4.55
N SER A 57 -4.82 -4.06 -5.70
CA SER A 57 -3.67 -4.94 -5.91
C SER A 57 -2.34 -4.18 -5.79
N ILE A 58 -2.26 -2.96 -6.35
CA ILE A 58 -1.07 -2.11 -6.24
C ILE A 58 -0.83 -1.73 -4.79
N ARG A 59 -1.86 -1.26 -4.08
CA ARG A 59 -1.75 -0.91 -2.65
C ARG A 59 -1.27 -2.10 -1.82
N THR A 60 -1.93 -3.25 -1.95
CA THR A 60 -1.57 -4.46 -1.18
C THR A 60 -0.16 -4.95 -1.49
N THR A 61 0.28 -4.81 -2.75
CA THR A 61 1.67 -5.13 -3.15
C THR A 61 2.67 -4.19 -2.50
N ILE A 62 2.39 -2.88 -2.47
CA ILE A 62 3.25 -1.89 -1.81
C ILE A 62 3.31 -2.15 -0.30
N GLU A 63 2.18 -2.37 0.36
CA GLU A 63 2.12 -2.68 1.79
C GLU A 63 2.88 -3.97 2.13
N ALA A 64 2.72 -5.02 1.32
CA ALA A 64 3.42 -6.29 1.50
C ALA A 64 4.94 -6.15 1.31
N ALA A 65 5.35 -5.41 0.28
CA ALA A 65 6.77 -5.15 0.02
C ALA A 65 7.41 -4.30 1.12
N ALA A 66 6.73 -3.26 1.58
CA ALA A 66 7.17 -2.44 2.70
C ALA A 66 7.35 -3.31 3.95
N LYS A 67 6.33 -4.12 4.28
CA LYS A 67 6.38 -5.03 5.43
C LYS A 67 7.54 -6.02 5.32
N ALA A 68 7.73 -6.63 4.15
CA ALA A 68 8.84 -7.55 3.91
C ALA A 68 10.20 -6.88 4.08
N SER A 69 10.36 -5.65 3.58
CA SER A 69 11.58 -4.85 3.74
C SER A 69 11.87 -4.55 5.21
N LEU A 70 10.86 -4.05 5.95
CA LEU A 70 10.96 -3.77 7.38
C LEU A 70 11.34 -5.02 8.18
N THR A 71 10.62 -6.13 7.96
CA THR A 71 10.91 -7.40 8.62
C THR A 71 12.34 -7.87 8.33
N ASN A 72 12.79 -7.77 7.07
CA ASN A 72 14.15 -8.16 6.70
C ASN A 72 15.20 -7.25 7.35
N GLN A 73 14.97 -5.94 7.43
CA GLN A 73 15.88 -5.01 8.08
C GLN A 73 16.02 -5.31 9.58
N LEU A 74 14.90 -5.48 10.28
CA LEU A 74 14.90 -5.83 11.71
C LEU A 74 15.58 -7.19 11.94
N ARG A 75 15.33 -8.17 11.06
CA ARG A 75 16.01 -9.47 11.09
C ARG A 75 17.53 -9.33 10.98
N ILE A 76 18.02 -8.58 9.99
CA ILE A 76 19.46 -8.36 9.79
C ILE A 76 20.08 -7.72 11.03
N VAL A 77 19.42 -6.72 11.62
CA VAL A 77 19.93 -6.06 12.84
C VAL A 77 19.98 -7.03 14.02
N ALA A 78 18.92 -7.81 14.23
CA ALA A 78 18.87 -8.79 15.32
C ALA A 78 19.92 -9.90 15.15
N GLU A 79 20.05 -10.48 13.96
CA GLU A 79 21.01 -11.55 13.66
C GLU A 79 22.47 -11.07 13.79
N ARG A 80 22.80 -9.89 13.27
CA ARG A 80 24.15 -9.31 13.45
C ARG A 80 24.50 -9.09 14.92
N ASN A 81 23.52 -8.66 15.71
CA ASN A 81 23.73 -8.45 17.14
C ASN A 81 23.81 -9.77 17.92
N LEU A 82 23.15 -10.84 17.47
CA LEU A 82 23.39 -12.19 17.96
C LEU A 82 24.82 -12.64 17.68
N GLU A 83 25.36 -12.36 16.50
CA GLU A 83 26.76 -12.68 16.16
C GLU A 83 27.74 -11.93 17.06
N ILE A 84 27.50 -10.64 17.32
CA ILE A 84 28.30 -9.83 18.26
C ILE A 84 28.27 -10.44 19.66
N VAL A 85 27.08 -10.76 20.18
CA VAL A 85 26.93 -11.38 21.50
C VAL A 85 27.64 -12.74 21.56
N THR A 86 27.52 -13.53 20.49
CA THR A 86 28.18 -14.83 20.37
C THR A 86 29.71 -14.69 20.32
N SER A 87 30.23 -13.67 19.64
CA SER A 87 31.66 -13.37 19.60
C SER A 87 32.18 -13.02 21.00
N ILE A 88 31.48 -12.13 21.71
CA ILE A 88 31.85 -11.71 23.06
C ILE A 88 31.79 -12.88 24.04
N TYR A 89 30.80 -13.77 23.90
CA TYR A 89 30.69 -14.97 24.73
C TYR A 89 31.87 -15.95 24.56
N LYS A 90 32.48 -15.98 23.37
CA LYS A 90 33.65 -16.82 23.08
C LYS A 90 34.97 -16.22 23.59
N GLU A 91 34.98 -14.95 23.99
CA GLU A 91 36.16 -14.33 24.60
C GLU A 91 36.35 -14.88 26.02
N ASP A 92 37.61 -14.92 26.50
CA ASP A 92 37.96 -15.37 27.85
C ASP A 92 37.68 -14.27 28.89
N LEU A 93 36.42 -13.86 28.96
CA LEU A 93 35.91 -12.85 29.89
C LEU A 93 35.01 -13.50 30.94
N LYS A 94 34.97 -12.91 32.14
CA LYS A 94 33.95 -13.28 33.13
C LYS A 94 32.57 -12.97 32.56
N GLU A 95 31.60 -13.87 32.76
CA GLU A 95 30.25 -13.75 32.19
C GLU A 95 29.61 -12.37 32.44
N LYS A 96 29.79 -11.81 33.64
CA LYS A 96 29.27 -10.49 34.00
C LYS A 96 29.87 -9.37 33.11
N GLU A 97 31.18 -9.41 32.90
CA GLU A 97 31.90 -8.43 32.08
C GLU A 97 31.53 -8.58 30.59
N ALA A 98 31.41 -9.83 30.11
CA ALA A 98 30.94 -10.14 28.77
C ALA A 98 29.51 -9.59 28.53
N LYS A 99 28.60 -9.78 29.49
CA LYS A 99 27.22 -9.25 29.44
C LYS A 99 27.19 -7.72 29.47
N GLU A 100 27.98 -7.08 30.33
CA GLU A 100 28.06 -5.61 30.39
C GLU A 100 28.58 -5.01 29.07
N ARG A 101 29.61 -5.63 28.47
CA ARG A 101 30.14 -5.22 27.17
C ARG A 101 29.12 -5.38 26.06
N ALA A 102 28.45 -6.53 26.01
CA ALA A 102 27.38 -6.78 25.04
C ALA A 102 26.23 -5.77 25.21
N ALA A 103 25.78 -5.53 26.44
CA ALA A 103 24.72 -4.57 26.74
C ALA A 103 25.06 -3.17 26.23
N LYS A 104 26.30 -2.71 26.44
CA LYS A 104 26.77 -1.40 25.97
C LYS A 104 26.76 -1.29 24.44
N ILE A 105 27.15 -2.34 23.73
CA ILE A 105 27.13 -2.35 22.26
C ILE A 105 25.70 -2.34 21.74
N LEU A 106 24.80 -3.13 22.33
CA LEU A 106 23.39 -3.20 21.94
C LEU A 106 22.67 -1.86 22.14
N THR A 107 22.84 -1.21 23.30
CA THR A 107 22.15 0.07 23.60
C THR A 107 22.73 1.27 22.87
N SER A 108 23.96 1.17 22.35
CA SER A 108 24.59 2.23 21.56
C SER A 108 24.10 2.32 20.11
N GLN A 109 23.39 1.29 19.63
CA GLN A 109 22.91 1.20 18.26
C GLN A 109 21.47 1.72 18.16
N SER A 110 21.20 2.51 17.12
CA SER A 110 19.86 2.95 16.71
C SER A 110 19.43 2.27 15.40
N ILE A 111 18.13 2.13 15.22
CA ILE A 111 17.50 1.53 14.04
C ILE A 111 16.50 2.55 13.48
N GLY A 112 16.77 3.13 12.32
CA GLY A 112 15.93 4.23 11.82
C GLY A 112 15.98 5.45 12.75
N GLN A 113 14.84 6.11 12.95
CA GLN A 113 14.74 7.30 13.79
C GLN A 113 14.38 6.96 15.25
N SER A 114 13.42 6.05 15.47
CA SER A 114 12.93 5.69 16.81
C SER A 114 13.27 4.27 17.26
N GLY A 115 13.88 3.45 16.40
CA GLY A 115 14.14 2.06 16.70
C GLY A 115 15.40 1.83 17.53
N PHE A 116 15.37 0.78 18.33
CA PHE A 116 16.43 0.44 19.28
C PHE A 116 16.48 -1.07 19.53
N LEU A 117 17.58 -1.52 20.14
CA LEU A 117 17.71 -2.90 20.63
C LEU A 117 17.44 -2.98 22.12
N TYR A 118 16.78 -4.06 22.53
CA TYR A 118 16.63 -4.43 23.93
C TYR A 118 16.69 -5.95 24.08
N VAL A 119 16.91 -6.41 25.31
CA VAL A 119 17.02 -7.84 25.63
C VAL A 119 16.10 -8.17 26.79
N VAL A 120 15.36 -9.25 26.64
CA VAL A 120 14.58 -9.89 27.71
C VAL A 120 15.02 -11.34 27.87
N ASN A 121 14.81 -11.93 29.05
CA ASN A 121 15.01 -13.36 29.23
C ASN A 121 13.73 -14.16 28.91
N SER A 122 13.79 -15.49 28.98
CA SER A 122 12.63 -16.36 28.72
C SER A 122 11.47 -16.19 29.72
N LEU A 123 11.74 -15.58 30.87
CA LEU A 123 10.73 -15.23 31.87
C LEU A 123 10.06 -13.87 31.59
N GLY A 124 10.60 -13.09 30.64
CA GLY A 124 10.12 -11.75 30.30
C GLY A 124 10.78 -10.61 31.08
N ASN A 125 11.82 -10.89 31.87
CA ASN A 125 12.56 -9.86 32.60
C ASN A 125 13.53 -9.16 31.66
N VAL A 126 13.50 -7.82 31.64
CA VAL A 126 14.43 -7.00 30.88
C VAL A 126 15.85 -7.16 31.43
N GLN A 127 16.78 -7.53 30.55
CA GLN A 127 18.21 -7.65 30.85
C GLN A 127 18.98 -6.44 30.34
N VAL A 128 18.61 -5.92 29.19
CA VAL A 128 19.28 -4.78 28.53
C VAL A 128 18.20 -3.86 27.95
N HIS A 129 18.30 -2.57 28.27
CA HIS A 129 17.43 -1.52 27.73
C HIS A 129 18.15 -0.16 27.84
N SER A 130 17.80 0.79 26.97
CA SER A 130 18.33 2.16 27.02
C SER A 130 17.89 2.91 28.28
N ASP A 131 16.62 2.77 28.65
CA ASP A 131 16.10 3.16 29.97
C ASP A 131 16.49 2.15 31.06
N ALA A 132 17.36 2.61 31.97
CA ALA A 132 17.84 1.82 33.10
C ALA A 132 16.74 1.45 34.12
N GLN A 133 15.64 2.21 34.18
CA GLN A 133 14.56 1.95 35.15
C GLN A 133 13.74 0.70 34.80
N LEU A 134 13.85 0.21 33.56
CA LEU A 134 13.15 -0.98 33.09
C LEU A 134 13.94 -2.27 33.33
N ILE A 135 15.25 -2.18 33.58
CA ILE A 135 16.11 -3.36 33.80
C ILE A 135 15.65 -4.11 35.05
N GLY A 136 15.47 -5.42 34.92
CA GLY A 136 14.98 -6.31 35.99
C GLY A 136 13.46 -6.32 36.16
N LYS A 137 12.72 -5.45 35.46
CA LYS A 137 11.25 -5.46 35.45
C LYS A 137 10.72 -6.35 34.32
N ILE A 138 9.48 -6.83 34.49
CA ILE A 138 8.69 -7.41 33.40
C ILE A 138 7.97 -6.25 32.73
N ILE A 139 8.17 -6.05 31.42
CA ILE A 139 7.43 -5.04 30.68
C ILE A 139 5.96 -5.49 30.62
N PRO A 140 5.01 -4.69 31.14
CA PRO A 140 3.59 -5.03 31.13
C PRO A 140 3.02 -4.85 29.72
N ASP A 141 3.29 -5.80 28.84
CA ASP A 141 2.78 -5.85 27.47
C ASP A 141 1.96 -7.15 27.33
N GLN A 142 0.71 -7.10 27.83
CA GLN A 142 -0.09 -8.31 28.10
C GLN A 142 -0.30 -9.20 26.87
N ASP A 143 -0.29 -8.64 25.65
CA ASP A 143 -0.52 -9.39 24.42
C ASP A 143 0.75 -10.02 23.82
N VAL A 144 1.94 -9.50 24.14
CA VAL A 144 3.20 -9.87 23.47
C VAL A 144 4.00 -10.90 24.26
N ILE A 145 3.82 -10.94 25.58
CA ILE A 145 4.61 -11.80 26.47
C ILE A 145 4.38 -13.29 26.18
N PHE A 146 3.17 -13.69 25.78
CA PHE A 146 2.87 -15.09 25.49
C PHE A 146 3.51 -15.54 24.17
N GLU A 147 3.39 -14.75 23.10
CA GLU A 147 4.01 -15.07 21.81
C GLU A 147 5.54 -14.99 21.86
N ARG A 148 6.10 -14.02 22.62
CA ARG A 148 7.55 -13.93 22.89
C ARG A 148 8.08 -15.19 23.57
N ARG A 149 7.36 -15.69 24.57
CA ARG A 149 7.73 -16.88 25.34
C ARG A 149 7.67 -18.16 24.51
N GLN A 150 6.70 -18.29 23.61
CA GLN A 150 6.55 -19.49 22.79
C GLN A 150 7.50 -19.53 21.59
N ARG A 151 7.65 -18.41 20.88
CA ARG A 151 8.40 -18.41 19.62
C ARG A 151 9.90 -18.18 19.81
N LYS A 152 10.31 -17.33 20.78
CA LYS A 152 11.70 -16.85 21.03
C LYS A 152 12.45 -16.28 19.81
N PHE A 153 11.83 -16.29 18.63
CA PHE A 153 12.40 -15.95 17.34
C PHE A 153 11.31 -15.44 16.39
N GLY A 154 11.66 -14.51 15.50
CA GLY A 154 10.81 -14.05 14.42
C GLY A 154 10.15 -12.69 14.64
N TYR A 155 9.27 -12.34 13.72
CA TYR A 155 8.62 -11.02 13.63
C TYR A 155 7.32 -10.97 14.43
N LEU A 156 7.10 -9.85 15.14
CA LEU A 156 5.88 -9.57 15.90
C LEU A 156 5.50 -8.08 15.79
N GLU A 157 4.21 -7.78 15.87
CA GLU A 157 3.68 -6.42 15.99
C GLU A 157 2.90 -6.31 17.30
N TYR A 158 2.99 -5.17 17.97
CA TYR A 158 2.28 -4.91 19.22
C TYR A 158 1.90 -3.45 19.39
N LYS A 159 0.89 -3.19 20.21
CA LYS A 159 0.43 -1.84 20.52
C LYS A 159 1.10 -1.34 21.79
N LYS A 160 1.81 -0.23 21.69
CA LYS A 160 2.38 0.48 22.85
C LYS A 160 1.49 1.67 23.19
N TYR A 161 1.03 1.71 24.44
CA TYR A 161 0.32 2.85 25.00
C TYR A 161 1.32 3.70 25.77
N ASP A 162 1.62 4.90 25.28
CA ASP A 162 2.37 5.88 26.05
C ASP A 162 1.40 6.65 26.95
N GLN A 163 1.84 7.01 28.17
CA GLN A 163 0.98 7.53 29.24
C GLN A 163 0.25 8.84 28.87
N ASP A 164 0.76 9.57 27.87
CA ASP A 164 0.22 10.85 27.40
C ASP A 164 -0.46 10.79 26.01
N GLU A 165 -0.53 9.61 25.36
CA GLU A 165 -1.08 9.48 23.99
C GLU A 165 -2.41 8.72 23.96
N SER A 166 -3.42 9.34 23.33
CA SER A 166 -4.75 8.76 23.17
C SER A 166 -4.84 7.66 22.11
N VAL A 167 -3.83 7.55 21.24
CA VAL A 167 -3.76 6.56 20.16
C VAL A 167 -2.55 5.65 20.38
N PRO A 168 -2.73 4.32 20.46
CA PRO A 168 -1.61 3.41 20.63
C PRO A 168 -0.72 3.38 19.39
N ARG A 169 0.59 3.49 19.60
CA ARG A 169 1.58 3.30 18.53
C ARG A 169 1.76 1.82 18.25
N ILE A 170 1.77 1.45 16.97
CA ILE A 170 2.06 0.07 16.57
C ILE A 170 3.57 -0.08 16.46
N LYS A 171 4.16 -0.91 17.30
CA LYS A 171 5.58 -1.27 17.24
C LYS A 171 5.75 -2.58 16.48
N ALA A 172 6.76 -2.63 15.62
CA ALA A 172 7.19 -3.82 14.93
C ALA A 172 8.53 -4.26 15.51
N LEU A 173 8.69 -5.57 15.78
CA LEU A 173 9.92 -6.12 16.32
C LEU A 173 10.32 -7.40 15.60
N TYR A 174 11.63 -7.68 15.59
CA TYR A 174 12.17 -8.98 15.26
C TYR A 174 13.03 -9.49 16.42
N MET A 175 12.83 -10.76 16.77
CA MET A 175 13.56 -11.41 17.87
C MET A 175 14.49 -12.48 17.37
N THR A 176 15.59 -12.63 18.08
CA THR A 176 16.46 -13.80 18.01
C THR A 176 16.89 -14.23 19.41
N TYR A 177 17.39 -15.46 19.54
CA TYR A 177 17.65 -16.08 20.83
C TYR A 177 19.10 -16.54 20.97
N PHE A 178 19.73 -16.09 22.06
CA PHE A 178 21.04 -16.53 22.50
C PHE A 178 20.90 -17.42 23.74
N GLY A 179 20.91 -18.73 23.52
CA GLY A 179 20.71 -19.75 24.56
C GLY A 179 21.63 -19.66 25.79
N PRO A 180 22.96 -19.45 25.64
CA PRO A 180 23.88 -19.50 26.78
C PRO A 180 23.58 -18.50 27.90
N TRP A 181 22.99 -17.35 27.57
CA TRP A 181 22.59 -16.34 28.57
C TRP A 181 21.08 -16.23 28.75
N ASP A 182 20.31 -17.09 28.09
CA ASP A 182 18.86 -16.98 27.97
C ASP A 182 18.42 -15.58 27.49
N TRP A 183 19.12 -15.03 26.48
CA TRP A 183 18.87 -13.68 25.98
C TRP A 183 18.01 -13.71 24.70
N ILE A 184 16.84 -13.09 24.76
CA ILE A 184 16.01 -12.79 23.57
C ILE A 184 16.35 -11.37 23.13
N ILE A 185 17.17 -11.26 22.09
CA ILE A 185 17.62 -9.99 21.51
C ILE A 185 16.53 -9.50 20.56
N SER A 186 16.00 -8.32 20.83
CA SER A 186 14.87 -7.75 20.09
C SER A 186 15.27 -6.43 19.44
N ALA A 187 15.14 -6.37 18.12
CA ALA A 187 15.20 -5.13 17.36
C ALA A 187 13.78 -4.61 17.18
N THR A 188 13.47 -3.40 17.65
CA THR A 188 12.13 -2.82 17.60
C THR A 188 12.13 -1.43 16.97
N ILE A 189 11.03 -1.07 16.31
CA ILE A 189 10.83 0.24 15.67
C ILE A 189 9.34 0.60 15.63
N ASP A 190 9.03 1.88 15.46
CA ASP A 190 7.68 2.31 15.13
C ASP A 190 7.26 1.87 13.72
N LYS A 191 6.05 1.33 13.59
CA LYS A 191 5.51 0.94 12.28
C LYS A 191 5.20 2.16 11.41
N SER A 192 4.99 3.34 11.99
CA SER A 192 4.88 4.57 11.19
C SER A 192 6.16 4.94 10.44
N GLU A 193 7.30 4.31 10.74
CA GLU A 193 8.53 4.49 9.96
C GLU A 193 8.63 3.51 8.77
N LEU A 194 7.60 2.70 8.52
CA LEU A 194 7.59 1.70 7.45
C LEU A 194 7.91 2.30 6.08
N SER A 195 7.37 3.48 5.77
CA SER A 195 7.64 4.22 4.53
C SER A 195 9.12 4.52 4.32
N ASN A 196 9.89 4.75 5.38
CA ASN A 196 11.33 5.04 5.29
C ASN A 196 12.16 3.83 4.81
N PHE A 197 11.64 2.60 4.95
CA PHE A 197 12.32 1.38 4.53
C PHE A 197 11.83 0.84 3.18
N LEU A 198 10.94 1.56 2.50
CA LEU A 198 10.37 1.15 1.23
C LEU A 198 11.34 1.49 0.08
N ASP A 199 11.82 0.48 -0.63
CA ASP A 199 12.49 0.68 -1.92
C ASP A 199 11.46 0.85 -3.04
N ILE A 200 11.00 2.09 -3.19
CA ILE A 200 10.02 2.48 -4.22
C ILE A 200 10.56 2.19 -5.63
N ASN A 201 11.88 2.31 -5.85
CA ASN A 201 12.50 2.03 -7.15
C ASN A 201 12.41 0.54 -7.50
N GLY A 202 12.60 -0.34 -6.51
CA GLY A 202 12.40 -1.79 -6.66
C GLY A 202 10.97 -2.16 -7.07
N LEU A 203 9.98 -1.39 -6.63
CA LEU A 203 8.56 -1.61 -6.93
C LEU A 203 8.07 -0.98 -8.22
N ARG A 204 8.83 -0.03 -8.78
CA ARG A 204 8.49 0.69 -10.02
C ARG A 204 8.01 -0.23 -11.14
N ARG A 205 8.80 -1.26 -11.47
CA ARG A 205 8.49 -2.18 -12.58
C ARG A 205 7.21 -2.97 -12.32
N ALA A 206 7.00 -3.42 -11.08
CA ALA A 206 5.82 -4.17 -10.70
C ALA A 206 4.57 -3.28 -10.76
N ILE A 207 4.67 -2.03 -10.32
CA ILE A 207 3.55 -1.07 -10.36
C ILE A 207 3.22 -0.71 -11.80
N LEU A 208 4.20 -0.27 -12.61
CA LEU A 208 3.98 0.15 -14.00
C LEU A 208 3.55 -0.99 -14.95
N ALA A 209 3.78 -2.26 -14.57
CA ALA A 209 3.30 -3.41 -15.33
C ALA A 209 1.77 -3.60 -15.22
N ASN A 210 1.12 -3.06 -14.18
CA ASN A 210 -0.33 -3.14 -13.99
C ASN A 210 -1.08 -2.10 -14.84
N GLN A 211 -0.93 -2.20 -16.16
CA GLN A 211 -1.69 -1.37 -17.10
C GLN A 211 -3.14 -1.87 -17.20
N THR A 212 -4.08 -0.93 -17.27
CA THR A 212 -5.52 -1.22 -17.41
C THR A 212 -5.97 -0.86 -18.82
N GLY A 213 -6.37 -1.85 -19.61
CA GLY A 213 -6.70 -1.65 -21.02
C GLY A 213 -5.51 -1.09 -21.84
N LYS A 214 -5.79 -0.16 -22.76
CA LYS A 214 -4.78 0.42 -23.67
C LYS A 214 -4.18 1.75 -23.16
N THR A 215 -4.88 2.45 -22.28
CA THR A 215 -4.54 3.82 -21.87
C THR A 215 -4.38 3.98 -20.36
N GLY A 216 -4.94 3.07 -19.56
CA GLY A 216 -4.87 3.13 -18.10
C GLY A 216 -3.46 2.82 -17.61
N THR A 217 -2.83 3.81 -16.99
CA THR A 217 -1.47 3.69 -16.44
C THR A 217 -1.51 4.00 -14.94
N PRO A 218 -0.96 3.13 -14.08
CA PRO A 218 -0.89 3.40 -12.66
C PRO A 218 0.15 4.47 -12.35
N PHE A 219 -0.08 5.25 -11.31
CA PHE A 219 0.84 6.25 -10.81
C PHE A 219 0.82 6.30 -9.28
N VAL A 220 1.89 6.83 -8.70
CA VAL A 220 1.99 7.09 -7.25
C VAL A 220 2.36 8.56 -7.08
N ILE A 221 1.65 9.24 -6.18
CA ILE A 221 1.83 10.65 -5.86
C ILE A 221 2.03 10.78 -4.34
N ASP A 222 2.92 11.66 -3.91
CA ASP A 222 3.09 11.97 -2.49
C ASP A 222 2.05 13.00 -2.00
N SER A 223 1.99 13.21 -0.68
CA SER A 223 1.08 14.15 -0.02
C SER A 223 1.31 15.62 -0.43
N LYS A 224 2.45 15.93 -1.05
CA LYS A 224 2.81 17.27 -1.56
C LYS A 224 2.51 17.44 -3.05
N GLY A 225 2.02 16.40 -3.71
CA GLY A 225 1.69 16.42 -5.13
C GLY A 225 2.84 16.09 -6.08
N ASN A 226 3.95 15.53 -5.58
CA ASN A 226 5.04 15.07 -6.42
C ASN A 226 4.72 13.67 -6.97
N LEU A 227 4.87 13.50 -8.29
CA LEU A 227 4.73 12.19 -8.92
C LEU A 227 5.94 11.31 -8.60
N VAL A 228 5.76 10.39 -7.66
CA VAL A 228 6.79 9.44 -7.22
C VAL A 228 6.99 8.33 -8.23
N ILE A 229 5.90 7.80 -8.81
CA ILE A 229 5.94 6.84 -9.91
C ILE A 229 5.01 7.33 -11.01
N HIS A 230 5.55 7.59 -12.19
CA HIS A 230 4.76 7.93 -13.37
C HIS A 230 5.54 7.59 -14.64
N SER A 231 4.86 7.07 -15.68
CA SER A 231 5.55 6.61 -16.90
C SER A 231 6.33 7.71 -17.66
N ARG A 232 5.93 8.98 -17.55
CA ARG A 232 6.49 10.08 -18.35
C ARG A 232 6.84 11.38 -17.59
N ARG A 233 6.41 11.53 -16.34
CA ARG A 233 6.40 12.81 -15.61
C ARG A 233 6.90 12.68 -14.16
N GLU A 234 7.73 11.68 -13.92
CA GLU A 234 8.25 11.41 -12.57
C GLU A 234 9.05 12.60 -12.03
N GLY A 235 8.92 12.86 -10.72
CA GLY A 235 9.54 13.98 -10.03
C GLY A 235 8.88 15.34 -10.27
N GLN A 236 7.88 15.43 -11.15
CA GLN A 236 7.15 16.67 -11.38
C GLN A 236 6.07 16.85 -10.31
N ASN A 237 5.89 18.09 -9.86
CA ASN A 237 4.83 18.45 -8.93
C ASN A 237 3.60 18.92 -9.71
N VAL A 238 2.48 18.23 -9.53
CA VAL A 238 1.23 18.52 -10.25
C VAL A 238 0.25 19.37 -9.45
N SER A 239 0.61 19.83 -8.25
CA SER A 239 -0.28 20.63 -7.40
C SER A 239 -0.62 22.01 -7.99
N ASN A 240 0.28 22.58 -8.81
CA ASN A 240 0.15 23.93 -9.36
C ASN A 240 -0.31 23.98 -10.83
N GLU A 241 -0.30 22.85 -11.55
CA GLU A 241 -0.70 22.77 -12.97
C GLU A 241 -2.21 22.57 -13.16
N LEU A 242 -2.90 22.30 -12.06
CA LEU A 242 -4.32 22.06 -11.98
C LEU A 242 -5.03 23.42 -11.80
N GLU A 243 -5.71 23.93 -12.83
CA GLU A 243 -6.50 25.18 -12.77
C GLU A 243 -7.48 25.20 -11.58
N SER A 244 -8.01 26.38 -11.22
CA SER A 244 -8.68 26.72 -9.94
C SER A 244 -9.67 25.71 -9.35
N ASP A 245 -10.34 24.88 -10.15
CA ASP A 245 -11.27 23.84 -9.68
C ASP A 245 -10.58 22.53 -9.26
N ARG A 246 -9.31 22.34 -9.65
CA ARG A 246 -8.51 21.11 -9.47
C ARG A 246 -7.41 21.22 -8.42
N LYS A 247 -7.20 22.40 -7.82
CA LYS A 247 -6.30 22.62 -6.65
C LYS A 247 -6.65 21.74 -5.44
N ASN A 248 -7.86 21.21 -5.41
CA ASN A 248 -8.37 20.33 -4.35
C ASN A 248 -8.18 18.83 -4.63
N LEU A 249 -7.62 18.40 -5.77
CA LEU A 249 -7.55 16.98 -6.11
C LEU A 249 -6.70 16.18 -5.12
N ILE A 250 -5.48 16.65 -4.82
CA ILE A 250 -4.61 15.97 -3.84
C ILE A 250 -5.23 16.03 -2.45
N SER A 251 -5.77 17.19 -2.06
CA SER A 251 -6.48 17.38 -0.79
C SER A 251 -7.69 16.44 -0.65
N GLU A 252 -8.43 16.21 -1.73
CA GLU A 252 -9.56 15.28 -1.80
C GLU A 252 -9.09 13.83 -1.72
N MET A 253 -7.98 13.48 -2.40
CA MET A 253 -7.38 12.15 -2.27
C MET A 253 -6.95 11.86 -0.83
N ILE A 254 -6.33 12.84 -0.16
CA ILE A 254 -5.89 12.72 1.23
C ILE A 254 -7.09 12.64 2.18
N THR A 255 -8.13 13.44 1.95
CA THR A 255 -9.31 13.51 2.83
C THR A 255 -10.18 12.26 2.72
N ASN A 256 -10.47 11.83 1.49
CA ASN A 256 -11.36 10.68 1.24
C ASN A 256 -10.62 9.34 1.34
N GLN A 257 -9.28 9.34 1.23
CA GLN A 257 -8.36 8.20 1.29
C GLN A 257 -8.56 7.12 0.23
N SER A 258 -9.76 6.95 -0.31
CA SER A 258 -10.05 6.06 -1.42
C SER A 258 -11.22 6.60 -2.21
N GLY A 259 -11.24 6.36 -3.51
CA GLY A 259 -12.35 6.83 -4.33
C GLY A 259 -12.06 6.83 -5.81
N ARG A 260 -12.93 7.54 -6.52
CA ARG A 260 -12.77 7.78 -7.94
C ARG A 260 -13.04 9.24 -8.26
N MET A 261 -12.33 9.76 -9.24
CA MET A 261 -12.51 11.11 -9.75
C MET A 261 -12.51 11.10 -11.27
N LEU A 262 -13.27 12.01 -11.86
CA LEU A 262 -13.23 12.27 -13.29
C LEU A 262 -12.56 13.62 -13.48
N ILE A 263 -11.47 13.66 -14.25
CA ILE A 263 -10.73 14.89 -14.52
C ILE A 263 -10.66 15.10 -16.03
N SER A 264 -10.95 16.30 -16.49
CA SER A 264 -10.54 16.69 -17.84
C SER A 264 -9.07 17.07 -17.79
N TRP A 265 -8.23 16.42 -18.57
CA TRP A 265 -6.78 16.55 -18.55
C TRP A 265 -6.26 16.86 -19.94
N GLN A 266 -5.49 17.94 -20.06
CA GLN A 266 -4.86 18.34 -21.31
C GLN A 266 -3.38 18.00 -21.25
N SER A 267 -2.90 17.10 -22.11
CA SER A 267 -1.48 16.78 -22.16
C SER A 267 -0.68 17.96 -22.74
N PRO A 268 0.59 18.17 -22.31
CA PRO A 268 1.44 19.17 -22.93
C PRO A 268 1.59 18.93 -24.44
N GLY A 269 1.08 19.87 -25.25
CA GLY A 269 1.12 19.80 -26.72
C GLY A 269 -0.15 19.30 -27.40
N GLU A 270 -1.20 18.92 -26.66
CA GLU A 270 -2.51 18.56 -27.21
C GLU A 270 -3.48 19.75 -27.16
N HIS A 271 -4.31 19.90 -28.20
CA HIS A 271 -5.24 21.03 -28.33
C HIS A 271 -6.52 20.87 -27.49
N ASP A 272 -6.93 19.63 -27.21
CA ASP A 272 -8.16 19.31 -26.48
C ASP A 272 -7.87 18.58 -25.18
N ALA A 273 -8.70 18.80 -24.16
CA ALA A 273 -8.63 18.09 -22.89
C ALA A 273 -9.36 16.74 -23.00
N GLU A 274 -8.73 15.67 -22.52
CA GLU A 274 -9.32 14.33 -22.43
C GLU A 274 -9.88 14.06 -21.03
N ASP A 275 -11.09 13.50 -20.94
CA ASP A 275 -11.65 13.07 -19.66
C ASP A 275 -11.00 11.76 -19.18
N LEU A 276 -10.26 11.83 -18.06
CA LEU A 276 -9.63 10.72 -17.39
C LEU A 276 -10.43 10.31 -16.15
N LEU A 277 -10.64 9.00 -16.00
CA LEU A 277 -11.21 8.39 -14.81
C LEU A 277 -10.08 7.85 -13.93
N ILE A 278 -9.92 8.42 -12.74
CA ILE A 278 -8.92 8.04 -11.76
C ILE A 278 -9.58 7.20 -10.66
N TYR A 279 -8.95 6.09 -10.30
CA TYR A 279 -9.22 5.34 -9.08
C TYR A 279 -8.00 5.42 -8.18
N TYR A 280 -8.17 5.86 -6.94
CA TYR A 280 -7.08 6.08 -6.01
C TYR A 280 -7.36 5.41 -4.67
N ASP A 281 -6.28 5.07 -3.99
CA ASP A 281 -6.27 4.57 -2.62
C ASP A 281 -5.04 5.15 -1.91
N TYR A 282 -5.14 5.34 -0.61
CA TYR A 282 -4.18 6.04 0.22
C TYR A 282 -3.32 5.03 0.96
N ILE A 283 -2.01 5.21 0.85
CA ILE A 283 -1.02 4.44 1.59
C ILE A 283 -0.55 5.34 2.73
N PRO A 284 -0.84 4.97 4.00
CA PRO A 284 -0.36 5.73 5.14
C PRO A 284 1.17 5.86 5.12
N GLU A 285 1.67 7.02 5.53
CA GLU A 285 3.10 7.23 5.82
C GLU A 285 3.59 6.31 6.95
#